data_AF-A3GFW8-F1
#
_entry.id   AF-A3GFW8-F1
#
_cell.length_a   1.000
_cell.length_b   1.000
_cell.length_c   1.000
_cell.angle_alpha   90.00
_cell.angle_beta   90.00
_cell.angle_gamma   90.00
#
_symmetry.space_group_name_H-M   'P 1'
#
loop_
_entity.id
_entity.type
_entity.pdbx_description
1 polymer ?
#
loop_
_entity_poly.entity_id
_entity_poly.type
_entity_poly.pdbx_seq_one_letter_code
_entity_poly.pdbx_strand_id
1 'polypeptide(L)'
;MAKKGETVTQEQITTQEGVKLYRNTLNYNVISRYDPAIKQLLCHTSHCVIYKFNENNEEWVKSDYQGTLALYVRDFKVPPANAQPTYSDLQELFCYGLILMNRNNPECFSLGLLPNKITKHYFPHGVDDKGVLEMDVELNDNLIIVRNLLGEIYGLWVFNEEDRTKMYKSLDFCLNSESTAV
;
A
#
# COMPACT_ATOMS: atom_id res chain seq x y z
N MET A 1 -34.45 -49.52 -5.36
CA MET A 1 -33.88 -48.35 -4.66
C MET A 1 -32.66 -47.89 -5.45
N ALA A 2 -32.77 -46.82 -6.24
CA ALA A 2 -31.65 -46.25 -6.99
C ALA A 2 -31.31 -44.88 -6.37
N LYS A 3 -30.07 -44.74 -5.85
CA LYS A 3 -29.56 -43.50 -5.28
C LYS A 3 -29.41 -42.44 -6.39
N LYS A 4 -30.09 -41.32 -6.20
CA LYS A 4 -30.03 -40.11 -7.00
C LYS A 4 -28.62 -39.52 -6.90
N GLY A 5 -27.90 -39.43 -8.02
CA GLY A 5 -26.62 -38.74 -8.09
C GLY A 5 -26.83 -37.25 -7.82
N GLU A 6 -26.12 -36.73 -6.83
CA GLU A 6 -26.02 -35.31 -6.55
C GLU A 6 -25.19 -34.65 -7.66
N THR A 7 -25.86 -33.89 -8.52
CA THR A 7 -25.23 -33.02 -9.50
C THR A 7 -24.61 -31.84 -8.78
N VAL A 8 -23.30 -31.90 -8.55
CA VAL A 8 -22.48 -30.75 -8.13
C VAL A 8 -22.60 -29.67 -9.20
N THR A 9 -23.21 -28.54 -8.84
CA THR A 9 -23.39 -27.40 -9.75
C THR A 9 -22.06 -26.66 -9.84
N GLN A 10 -21.38 -26.77 -11.00
CA GLN A 10 -20.21 -25.95 -11.30
C GLN A 10 -20.69 -24.51 -11.52
N GLU A 11 -20.37 -23.61 -10.60
CA GLU A 11 -20.60 -22.18 -10.76
C GLU A 11 -19.81 -21.68 -11.97
N GLN A 12 -20.52 -21.24 -13.01
CA GLN A 12 -19.93 -20.67 -14.21
C GLN A 12 -19.41 -19.28 -13.89
N ILE A 13 -18.09 -19.16 -13.68
CA ILE A 13 -17.39 -17.88 -13.54
C ILE A 13 -17.70 -17.04 -14.79
N THR A 14 -18.29 -15.86 -14.59
CA THR A 14 -18.62 -14.97 -15.71
C THR A 14 -17.34 -14.45 -16.36
N THR A 15 -17.36 -14.13 -17.65
CA THR A 15 -16.17 -13.62 -18.37
C THR A 15 -15.56 -12.38 -17.70
N GLN A 16 -16.39 -11.53 -17.09
CA GLN A 16 -15.94 -10.35 -16.35
C GLN A 16 -15.19 -10.71 -15.06
N GLU A 17 -15.66 -11.71 -14.32
CA GLU A 17 -14.97 -12.22 -13.13
C GLU A 17 -13.65 -12.91 -13.49
N GLY A 18 -13.62 -13.65 -14.60
CA GLY A 18 -12.40 -14.27 -15.12
C GLY A 18 -11.33 -13.24 -15.48
N VAL A 19 -11.70 -12.15 -16.15
CA VAL A 19 -10.77 -11.04 -16.48
C VAL A 19 -10.28 -10.34 -15.21
N LYS A 20 -11.17 -10.11 -14.24
CA LYS A 20 -10.80 -9.50 -12.95
C LYS A 20 -9.81 -10.36 -12.18
N LEU A 21 -10.06 -11.67 -12.10
CA LEU A 21 -9.16 -12.63 -11.47
C LEU A 21 -7.79 -12.64 -12.16
N TYR A 22 -7.78 -12.72 -13.49
CA TYR A 22 -6.54 -12.71 -14.27
C TYR A 22 -5.71 -11.45 -14.04
N ARG A 23 -6.35 -10.27 -14.02
CA ARG A 23 -5.69 -8.98 -13.75
C ARG A 23 -5.09 -8.94 -12.34
N ASN A 24 -5.82 -9.41 -11.33
CA ASN A 24 -5.33 -9.44 -9.95
C ASN A 24 -4.13 -10.40 -9.81
N THR A 25 -4.20 -11.59 -10.39
CA THR A 25 -3.11 -12.57 -10.37
C THR A 25 -1.86 -12.06 -11.08
N LEU A 26 -2.01 -11.39 -12.23
CA LEU A 26 -0.90 -10.76 -12.94
C LEU A 26 -0.27 -9.64 -12.12
N ASN A 27 -1.08 -8.72 -11.58
CA ASN A 27 -0.57 -7.62 -10.76
C ASN A 27 0.22 -8.16 -9.56
N TYR A 28 -0.31 -9.19 -8.87
CA TYR A 28 0.40 -9.86 -7.80
C TYR A 28 1.74 -10.44 -8.26
N ASN A 29 1.76 -11.17 -9.37
CA ASN A 29 2.98 -11.79 -9.91
C ASN A 29 4.02 -10.79 -10.40
N VAL A 30 3.61 -9.59 -10.81
CA VAL A 30 4.54 -8.52 -11.19
C VAL A 30 5.10 -7.88 -9.93
N ILE A 31 4.24 -7.52 -8.97
CA ILE A 31 4.67 -6.87 -7.72
C ILE A 31 5.59 -7.81 -6.93
N SER A 32 5.32 -9.11 -6.90
CA SER A 32 6.18 -10.08 -6.19
C SER A 32 7.61 -10.17 -6.71
N ARG A 33 7.89 -9.67 -7.92
CA ARG A 33 9.26 -9.56 -8.45
C ARG A 33 10.00 -8.34 -7.90
N TYR A 34 9.29 -7.29 -7.52
CA TYR A 34 9.85 -6.08 -6.91
C TYR A 34 9.86 -6.17 -5.38
N ASP A 35 8.80 -6.74 -4.81
CA ASP A 35 8.63 -6.93 -3.37
C ASP A 35 8.17 -8.37 -3.08
N PRO A 36 9.12 -9.28 -2.78
CA PRO A 36 8.82 -10.69 -2.52
C PRO A 36 7.92 -10.92 -1.29
N ALA A 37 7.80 -9.93 -0.40
CA ALA A 37 7.00 -10.03 0.81
C ALA A 37 5.50 -9.81 0.55
N ILE A 38 5.05 -9.51 -0.67
CA ILE A 38 3.62 -9.36 -0.97
C ILE A 38 2.84 -10.62 -0.60
N LYS A 39 1.78 -10.45 0.19
CA LYS A 39 0.87 -11.51 0.63
C LYS A 39 -0.50 -11.41 -0.04
N GLN A 40 -1.06 -10.20 -0.12
CA GLN A 40 -2.40 -9.98 -0.68
C GLN A 40 -2.54 -8.57 -1.23
N LEU A 41 -3.07 -8.43 -2.45
CA LEU A 41 -3.45 -7.15 -3.03
C LEU A 41 -4.76 -6.65 -2.37
N LEU A 42 -4.73 -5.44 -1.80
CA LEU A 42 -5.89 -4.81 -1.15
C LEU A 42 -6.72 -4.02 -2.15
N CYS A 43 -6.09 -3.08 -2.84
CA CYS A 43 -6.72 -2.28 -3.88
C CYS A 43 -5.69 -1.81 -4.91
N HIS A 44 -6.18 -1.42 -6.08
CA HIS A 44 -5.34 -0.87 -7.13
C HIS A 44 -6.14 0.15 -7.93
N THR A 45 -5.43 1.09 -8.56
CA THR A 45 -6.02 2.02 -9.52
C THR A 45 -5.20 2.03 -10.80
N SER A 46 -5.89 2.23 -11.93
CA SER A 46 -5.25 2.18 -13.24
C SER A 46 -4.29 3.34 -13.49
N HIS A 47 -4.53 4.51 -12.88
CA HIS A 47 -3.73 5.70 -13.14
C HIS A 47 -3.65 6.61 -11.91
N CYS A 48 -2.43 6.82 -11.45
CA CYS A 48 -2.04 7.76 -10.42
C CYS A 48 -0.81 8.56 -10.89
N VAL A 49 -0.70 9.80 -10.41
CA VAL A 49 0.49 10.66 -10.54
C VAL A 49 0.96 11.01 -9.14
N ILE A 50 2.26 10.88 -8.89
CA ILE A 50 2.87 11.26 -7.61
C ILE A 50 3.35 12.71 -7.67
N TYR A 51 3.05 13.44 -6.61
CA TYR A 51 3.62 14.74 -6.30
C TYR A 51 4.43 14.61 -5.01
N LYS A 52 5.53 15.34 -4.90
CA LYS A 52 6.28 15.48 -3.66
C LYS A 52 6.15 16.92 -3.18
N PHE A 53 5.82 17.10 -1.91
CA PHE A 53 5.76 18.44 -1.33
C PHE A 53 7.19 18.93 -1.07
N ASN A 54 7.51 20.13 -1.53
CA ASN A 54 8.77 20.80 -1.25
C ASN A 54 8.57 21.79 -0.10
N GLU A 55 9.06 21.42 1.09
CA GLU A 55 8.91 22.23 2.30
C GLU A 55 9.64 23.58 2.23
N ASN A 56 10.71 23.70 1.43
CA ASN A 56 11.47 24.95 1.33
C ASN A 56 10.70 26.04 0.58
N ASN A 57 9.90 25.64 -0.40
CA ASN A 57 9.16 26.55 -1.29
C ASN A 57 7.64 26.49 -1.03
N GLU A 58 7.19 25.65 -0.10
CA GLU A 58 5.78 25.37 0.20
C GLU A 58 4.95 25.01 -1.05
N GLU A 59 5.52 24.21 -1.96
CA GLU A 59 4.91 23.90 -3.26
C GLU A 59 4.85 22.40 -3.56
N TRP A 60 3.85 22.00 -4.34
CA TRP A 60 3.74 20.64 -4.85
C TRP A 60 4.55 20.48 -6.13
N VAL A 61 5.58 19.64 -6.09
CA VAL A 61 6.41 19.32 -7.25
C VAL A 61 5.93 18.01 -7.86
N LYS A 62 5.52 18.04 -9.13
CA LYS A 62 5.15 16.82 -9.86
C LYS A 62 6.39 15.94 -10.05
N SER A 63 6.29 14.68 -9.63
CA SER A 63 7.34 13.68 -9.85
C SER A 63 7.20 13.02 -11.24
N ASP A 64 8.24 12.31 -11.66
CA ASP A 64 8.30 11.47 -12.86
C ASP A 64 7.51 10.16 -12.74
N TYR A 65 7.02 9.83 -11.54
CA TYR A 65 6.21 8.64 -11.27
C TYR A 65 4.75 8.82 -11.69
N GLN A 66 4.37 8.12 -12.77
CA GLN A 66 3.00 8.11 -13.28
C GLN A 66 2.63 6.73 -13.82
N GLY A 67 1.55 6.14 -13.31
CA GLY A 67 1.17 4.79 -13.72
C GLY A 67 0.16 4.11 -12.82
N THR A 68 0.23 2.79 -12.78
CA THR A 68 -0.70 1.95 -11.99
C THR A 68 -0.23 1.92 -10.54
N LEU A 69 -1.09 2.30 -9.61
CA LEU A 69 -0.82 2.29 -8.17
C LEU A 69 -1.55 1.10 -7.52
N ALA A 70 -0.85 0.39 -6.64
CA ALA A 70 -1.33 -0.79 -5.95
C ALA A 70 -0.97 -0.74 -4.46
N LEU A 71 -1.95 -1.03 -3.61
CA LEU A 71 -1.79 -1.18 -2.17
C LEU A 71 -1.97 -2.65 -1.80
N TYR A 72 -1.08 -3.18 -0.97
CA TYR A 72 -1.05 -4.60 -0.63
C TYR A 72 -0.54 -4.85 0.80
N VAL A 73 -0.93 -6.01 1.34
CA VAL A 73 -0.42 -6.55 2.60
C VAL A 73 0.91 -7.24 2.34
N ARG A 74 1.85 -7.04 3.26
CA ARG A 74 3.17 -7.66 3.26
C ARG A 74 3.28 -8.68 4.39
N ASP A 75 4.10 -9.70 4.17
CA ASP A 75 4.61 -10.53 5.25
C ASP A 75 5.70 -9.73 5.98
N PHE A 76 5.50 -9.48 7.26
CA PHE A 76 6.38 -8.64 8.07
C PHE A 76 6.95 -9.43 9.24
N LYS A 77 8.15 -9.05 9.68
CA LYS A 77 8.80 -9.67 10.82
C LYS A 77 8.71 -8.75 12.02
N VAL A 78 8.16 -9.27 13.10
CA VAL A 78 8.09 -8.56 14.38
C VAL A 78 9.48 -8.59 15.03
N PRO A 79 10.08 -7.44 15.38
CA PRO A 79 11.33 -7.41 16.10
C PRO A 79 11.18 -8.09 17.46
N PRO A 80 12.21 -8.78 17.95
CA PRO A 80 12.21 -9.29 19.31
C PRO A 80 11.97 -8.14 20.30
N ALA A 81 11.22 -8.40 21.38
CA ALA A 81 10.75 -7.37 22.33
C ALA A 81 11.86 -6.50 22.95
N ASN A 82 13.12 -6.94 22.90
CA ASN A 82 14.28 -6.25 23.46
C ASN A 82 15.15 -5.55 22.40
N ALA A 83 14.79 -5.63 21.11
CA ALA A 83 15.51 -4.97 20.03
C ALA A 83 14.83 -3.65 19.68
N GLN A 84 15.62 -2.58 19.58
CA GLN A 84 15.16 -1.34 18.95
C GLN A 84 15.47 -1.42 17.46
N PRO A 85 14.44 -1.51 16.60
CA PRO A 85 14.66 -1.51 15.17
C PRO A 85 15.21 -0.16 14.71
N THR A 86 16.00 -0.19 13.66
CA THR A 86 16.63 0.96 13.01
C THR A 86 16.05 1.18 11.63
N TYR A 87 16.51 2.22 10.94
CA TYR A 87 16.13 2.46 9.54
C TYR A 87 16.31 1.23 8.63
N SER A 88 17.37 0.44 8.82
CA SER A 88 17.61 -0.76 7.99
C SER A 88 16.59 -1.87 8.20
N ASP A 89 15.92 -1.89 9.34
CA ASP A 89 14.93 -2.93 9.70
C ASP A 89 13.54 -2.59 9.15
N LEU A 90 13.28 -1.32 8.80
CA LEU A 90 11.97 -0.85 8.34
C LEU A 90 11.39 -1.70 7.20
N GLN A 91 12.24 -2.11 6.26
CA GLN A 91 11.80 -2.89 5.10
C GLN A 91 11.13 -4.21 5.49
N GLU A 92 11.58 -4.86 6.56
CA GLU A 92 10.98 -6.09 7.08
C GLU A 92 9.81 -5.82 8.05
N LEU A 93 9.66 -4.58 8.53
CA LEU A 93 8.63 -4.18 9.49
C LEU A 93 7.32 -3.73 8.87
N PHE A 94 7.39 -3.14 7.68
CA PHE A 94 6.20 -2.59 7.02
C PHE A 94 5.15 -3.69 6.78
N CYS A 95 4.00 -3.56 7.45
CA CYS A 95 2.87 -4.46 7.30
C CYS A 95 2.16 -4.31 5.95
N TYR A 96 2.24 -3.13 5.35
CA TYR A 96 1.65 -2.86 4.04
C TYR A 96 2.66 -2.16 3.12
N GLY A 97 2.46 -2.36 1.82
CA GLY A 97 3.24 -1.74 0.78
C GLY A 97 2.34 -1.02 -0.20
N LEU A 98 2.77 0.15 -0.64
CA LEU A 98 2.18 0.91 -1.71
C LEU A 98 3.22 1.01 -2.83
N ILE A 99 2.88 0.54 -4.02
CA ILE A 99 3.77 0.57 -5.18
C ILE A 99 3.08 1.23 -6.36
N LEU A 100 3.79 2.11 -7.05
CA LEU A 100 3.40 2.63 -8.35
C LEU A 100 4.36 2.11 -9.41
N MET A 101 3.79 1.36 -10.34
CA MET A 101 4.48 0.87 -11.53
C MET A 101 4.51 1.98 -12.57
N ASN A 102 5.69 2.57 -12.76
CA ASN A 102 5.86 3.73 -13.64
C ASN A 102 5.70 3.31 -15.11
N ARG A 103 5.07 4.18 -15.89
CA ARG A 103 4.91 4.00 -17.35
C ARG A 103 5.99 4.71 -18.15
N ASN A 104 6.66 5.70 -17.55
CA ASN A 104 7.65 6.53 -18.23
C ASN A 104 9.05 5.90 -18.20
N ASN A 105 9.41 5.23 -17.11
CA ASN A 105 10.71 4.63 -16.87
C ASN A 105 10.55 3.32 -16.07
N PRO A 106 11.59 2.48 -15.96
CA PRO A 106 11.50 1.20 -15.23
C PRO A 106 11.53 1.36 -13.70
N GLU A 107 11.75 2.57 -13.17
CA GLU A 107 11.81 2.82 -11.74
C GLU A 107 10.40 2.91 -11.16
N CYS A 108 10.11 2.04 -10.20
CA CYS A 108 8.85 2.07 -9.47
C CYS A 108 8.97 2.99 -8.25
N PHE A 109 7.89 3.69 -7.94
CA PHE A 109 7.76 4.34 -6.63
C PHE A 109 7.25 3.32 -5.63
N SER A 110 7.88 3.24 -4.47
CA SER A 110 7.50 2.32 -3.40
C SER A 110 7.45 3.06 -2.08
N LEU A 111 6.42 2.79 -1.28
CA LEU A 111 6.22 3.35 0.04
C LEU A 111 5.76 2.25 0.99
N GLY A 112 6.53 2.03 2.05
CA GLY A 112 6.14 1.14 3.14
C GLY A 112 5.21 1.85 4.12
N LEU A 113 4.19 1.15 4.60
CA LEU A 113 3.24 1.66 5.59
C LEU A 113 3.34 0.81 6.85
N LEU A 114 3.37 1.49 8.01
CA LEU A 114 3.41 0.88 9.33
C LEU A 114 2.25 1.45 10.16
N PRO A 115 1.40 0.61 10.78
CA PRO A 115 0.34 1.08 11.67
C PRO A 115 0.87 1.96 12.79
N ASN A 116 0.21 3.07 13.08
CA ASN A 116 0.68 4.07 14.05
C ASN A 116 0.86 3.50 15.47
N LYS A 117 0.07 2.49 15.84
CA LYS A 117 0.22 1.76 17.11
C LYS A 117 1.58 1.04 17.20
N ILE A 118 2.03 0.43 16.10
CA ILE A 118 3.30 -0.28 16.00
C ILE A 118 4.45 0.73 15.94
N THR A 119 4.29 1.80 15.17
CA THR A 119 5.25 2.90 15.09
C THR A 119 5.55 3.49 16.47
N LYS A 120 4.52 3.83 17.26
CA LYS A 120 4.68 4.35 18.63
C LYS A 120 5.37 3.40 19.58
N HIS A 121 5.18 2.09 19.39
CA HIS A 121 5.76 1.07 20.24
C HIS A 121 7.27 0.90 19.98
N TYR A 122 7.66 0.80 18.71
CA TYR A 122 9.04 0.52 18.32
C TYR A 122 9.90 1.78 18.11
N PHE A 123 9.28 2.90 17.74
CA PHE A 123 9.94 4.17 17.42
C PHE A 123 9.37 5.33 18.25
N PRO A 124 9.46 5.29 19.59
CA PRO A 124 8.90 6.34 20.46
C PRO A 124 9.54 7.72 20.27
N HIS A 125 10.70 7.80 19.62
CA HIS A 125 11.43 9.03 19.30
C HIS A 125 11.60 9.25 17.78
N GLY A 126 10.85 8.51 16.95
CA GLY A 126 11.08 8.47 15.51
C GLY A 126 12.12 7.43 15.10
N VAL A 127 12.32 7.27 13.79
CA VAL A 127 13.28 6.33 13.21
C VAL A 127 14.68 6.93 13.32
N ASP A 128 15.58 6.27 14.04
CA ASP A 128 16.96 6.75 14.30
C ASP A 128 17.00 8.16 14.95
N ASP A 129 16.07 8.42 15.89
CA ASP A 129 15.86 9.73 16.54
C ASP A 129 15.55 10.87 15.55
N LYS A 130 15.10 10.51 14.35
CA LYS A 130 14.74 11.40 13.24
C LYS A 130 13.42 10.95 12.60
N GLY A 131 12.77 11.83 11.87
CA GLY A 131 11.47 11.53 11.25
C GLY A 131 10.28 11.75 12.17
N VAL A 132 9.15 11.13 11.84
CA VAL A 132 7.86 11.38 12.49
C VAL A 132 7.42 10.21 13.35
N LEU A 133 6.63 10.52 14.38
CA LEU A 133 6.09 9.52 15.31
C LEU A 133 4.93 8.72 14.71
N GLU A 134 4.26 9.30 13.71
CA GLU A 134 3.04 8.76 13.11
C GLU A 134 3.05 9.09 11.62
N MET A 135 2.68 8.09 10.82
CA MET A 135 2.31 8.31 9.44
C MET A 135 0.91 8.89 9.42
N ASP A 136 0.62 9.69 8.39
CA ASP A 136 -0.68 10.31 8.26
C ASP A 136 -1.17 10.27 6.81
N VAL A 137 -2.48 10.22 6.66
CA VAL A 137 -3.13 10.25 5.36
C VAL A 137 -4.36 11.14 5.41
N GLU A 138 -4.38 12.12 4.51
CA GLU A 138 -5.47 13.09 4.38
C GLU A 138 -5.97 13.11 2.94
N LEU A 139 -7.27 13.37 2.76
CA LEU A 139 -7.84 13.63 1.44
C LEU A 139 -8.15 15.12 1.32
N ASN A 140 -7.40 15.82 0.49
CA ASN A 140 -7.63 17.23 0.18
C ASN A 140 -8.09 17.35 -1.29
N ASP A 141 -9.37 17.65 -1.48
CA ASP A 141 -10.07 17.67 -2.76
C ASP A 141 -9.86 16.37 -3.58
N ASN A 142 -8.93 16.41 -4.53
CA ASN A 142 -8.63 15.34 -5.47
C ASN A 142 -7.27 14.67 -5.20
N LEU A 143 -6.56 15.09 -4.15
CA LEU A 143 -5.21 14.65 -3.81
C LEU A 143 -5.24 13.89 -2.49
N ILE A 144 -4.74 12.66 -2.50
CA ILE A 144 -4.49 11.92 -1.26
C ILE A 144 -3.09 12.31 -0.78
N ILE A 145 -3.01 13.01 0.34
CA ILE A 145 -1.75 13.43 0.96
C ILE A 145 -1.32 12.33 1.91
N VAL A 146 -0.09 11.83 1.77
CA VAL A 146 0.50 10.81 2.63
C VAL A 146 1.80 11.33 3.20
N ARG A 147 1.94 11.31 4.53
CA ARG A 147 3.19 11.58 5.23
C ARG A 147 3.83 10.27 5.64
N ASN A 148 5.08 10.03 5.22
CA ASN A 148 5.81 8.80 5.56
C ASN A 148 6.51 8.89 6.92
N LEU A 149 7.06 7.77 7.40
CA LEU A 149 7.81 7.70 8.68
C LEU A 149 9.04 8.61 8.73
N LEU A 150 9.60 8.98 7.58
CA LEU A 150 10.75 9.87 7.48
C LEU A 150 10.35 11.35 7.48
N GLY A 151 9.05 11.65 7.50
CA GLY A 151 8.50 13.00 7.46
C GLY A 151 8.28 13.54 6.04
N GLU A 152 8.60 12.78 5.01
CA GLU A 152 8.36 13.21 3.63
C GLU A 152 6.87 13.17 3.29
N ILE A 153 6.41 14.17 2.55
CA ILE A 153 5.00 14.34 2.19
C ILE A 153 4.83 14.10 0.69
N TYR A 154 3.94 13.15 0.36
CA TYR A 154 3.60 12.75 -0.99
C TYR A 154 2.13 13.03 -1.28
N GLY A 155 1.83 13.49 -2.49
CA GLY A 155 0.48 13.71 -2.99
C GLY A 155 0.17 12.68 -4.07
N LEU A 156 -0.81 11.82 -3.85
CA LEU A 156 -1.26 10.81 -4.80
C LEU A 156 -2.49 11.35 -5.53
N TRP A 157 -2.31 11.72 -6.79
CA TRP A 157 -3.43 12.16 -7.63
C TRP A 157 -3.99 10.97 -8.40
N VAL A 158 -5.05 10.39 -7.87
CA VAL A 158 -5.73 9.23 -8.46
C VAL A 158 -6.80 9.72 -9.44
N PHE A 159 -6.72 9.26 -10.69
CA PHE A 159 -7.58 9.75 -11.79
C PHE A 159 -9.06 9.36 -11.62
N ASN A 160 -9.31 8.13 -11.17
CA ASN A 160 -10.68 7.64 -10.96
C ASN A 160 -11.16 7.99 -9.54
N GLU A 161 -12.30 8.67 -9.43
CA GLU A 161 -12.85 9.16 -8.16
C GLU A 161 -13.27 8.04 -7.19
N GLU A 162 -13.86 6.96 -7.72
CA GLU A 162 -14.26 5.80 -6.93
C GLU A 162 -13.03 5.08 -6.37
N ASP A 163 -12.00 4.88 -7.21
CA ASP A 163 -10.72 4.32 -6.79
C ASP A 163 -10.02 5.23 -5.78
N ARG A 164 -10.07 6.56 -5.96
CA ARG A 164 -9.47 7.52 -5.02
C ARG A 164 -10.08 7.38 -3.64
N THR A 165 -11.41 7.34 -3.56
CA THR A 165 -12.12 7.18 -2.29
C THR A 165 -11.80 5.84 -1.64
N LYS A 166 -11.74 4.76 -2.42
CA LYS A 166 -11.34 3.43 -1.92
C LYS A 166 -9.90 3.42 -1.43
N MET A 167 -8.96 3.96 -2.21
CA MET A 167 -7.55 4.03 -1.88
C MET A 167 -7.31 4.82 -0.60
N TYR A 168 -7.92 6.00 -0.47
CA TYR A 168 -7.86 6.81 0.76
C TYR A 168 -8.34 6.02 1.98
N LYS A 169 -9.56 5.44 1.91
CA LYS A 169 -10.11 4.65 3.02
C LYS A 169 -9.26 3.44 3.37
N SER A 170 -8.66 2.77 2.37
CA SER A 170 -7.75 1.65 2.61
C SER A 170 -6.45 2.09 3.28
N LEU A 171 -5.86 3.21 2.85
CA LEU A 171 -4.66 3.78 3.47
C LEU A 171 -4.93 4.20 4.92
N ASP A 172 -6.02 4.92 5.15
CA ASP A 172 -6.46 5.36 6.48
C ASP A 172 -6.66 4.15 7.40
N PHE A 173 -7.34 3.12 6.91
CA PHE A 173 -7.49 1.86 7.65
C PHE A 173 -6.13 1.19 7.92
N CYS A 174 -5.21 1.13 6.96
CA CYS A 174 -3.89 0.53 7.18
C CYS A 174 -3.07 1.24 8.28
N LEU A 175 -3.22 2.56 8.44
CA LEU A 175 -2.49 3.34 9.45
C LEU A 175 -3.17 3.32 10.83
N ASN A 176 -4.50 3.38 10.84
CA ASN A 176 -5.29 3.55 12.06
C ASN A 176 -5.92 2.24 12.57
N SER A 177 -5.91 1.16 11.79
CA SER A 177 -6.38 -0.13 12.27
C SER A 177 -5.50 -0.66 13.39
N GLU A 178 -6.16 -1.16 14.44
CA GLU A 178 -5.52 -2.06 15.38
C GLU A 178 -5.23 -3.34 14.61
N SER A 179 -4.00 -3.53 14.13
CA SER A 179 -3.61 -4.73 13.39
C SER A 179 -4.16 -5.99 14.10
N THR A 180 -5.23 -6.55 13.55
CA THR A 180 -5.83 -7.83 13.95
C THR A 180 -5.10 -8.92 13.19
N ALA A 181 -3.78 -8.93 13.34
CA ALA A 181 -2.91 -9.98 12.86
C ALA A 181 -2.15 -10.51 14.09
N VAL A 182 -2.90 -11.22 14.93
CA VAL A 182 -2.39 -12.27 15.81
C VAL A 182 -2.80 -13.59 15.17
#